data_AF-A0A970TE66-F1
#
_entry.id   AF-A0A970TE66-F1
#
_cell.length_a   1.000
_cell.length_b   1.000
_cell.length_c   1.000
_cell.angle_alpha   90.00
_cell.angle_beta   90.00
_cell.angle_gamma   90.00
#
_symmetry.space_group_name_H-M   'P 1'
#
loop_
_entity.id
_entity.type
_entity.pdbx_description
1 polymer ?
#
loop_
_entity_poly.entity_id
_entity_poly.type
_entity_poly.pdbx_seq_one_letter_code
_entity_poly.pdbx_strand_id
1 'polypeptide(L)'
;MRIALALLLAASAAWADLPQIMMEAEDYTEVSGGSVRVLTREGASGGKCVSYWEEPGVAVTCAFEVAEAGEYCLTLGYSLQWPDTRREVRVDGETVPGLEDVLLPGTGTWNDFSAVTLAAPNAGRVRIALQPGAHTLTLTNVDSRGLAWDFAILHDPEDLLADVPLSEEELRGFADALPATARRLLLDGPAEGDLALGNVAVAFSGGVMQGLRIGDVFFAQPAEVDAPLAWEHDTVGPVSVATIGGTPEPGHALRGLVATDGDNLLVVMAGTGENTMSGGQAGGLPGPLIVWRDGRPWRLAVDATERQLASAELPQTLALEDLVVSASGTLSAEIVPGDVPCLSLGWAPVQAGSLKVAALRIGPARSPGDWTVSVMPDEDGVVVRPLADVTPALARFYGIPQFIVRVRPDVSMSLVTETGDTLELPAP
;
A
#
# COMPACT_ATOMS: atom_id res chain seq x y z
N MET A 1 28.19 -12.75 53.36
CA MET A 1 28.08 -11.92 52.14
C MET A 1 26.80 -12.34 51.43
N ARG A 2 25.68 -11.64 51.68
CA ARG A 2 24.36 -11.93 51.09
C ARG A 2 24.08 -10.82 50.09
N ILE A 3 24.03 -11.17 48.81
CA ILE A 3 23.71 -10.26 47.70
C ILE A 3 22.19 -10.02 47.75
N ALA A 4 21.81 -8.75 47.92
CA ALA A 4 20.43 -8.30 47.81
C ALA A 4 20.03 -8.30 46.34
N LEU A 5 18.99 -9.07 46.02
CA LEU A 5 18.33 -9.09 44.73
C LEU A 5 17.44 -7.83 44.64
N ALA A 6 17.90 -6.82 43.92
CA ALA A 6 17.08 -5.69 43.54
C ALA A 6 16.14 -6.15 42.41
N LEU A 7 14.86 -6.32 42.75
CA LEU A 7 13.78 -6.42 41.78
C LEU A 7 13.67 -5.08 41.05
N LEU A 8 14.27 -4.96 39.87
CA LEU A 8 13.85 -4.00 38.86
C LEU A 8 12.46 -4.45 38.38
N LEU A 9 11.42 -3.84 38.93
CA LEU A 9 10.13 -3.70 38.25
C LEU A 9 10.37 -2.74 37.08
N ALA A 10 10.78 -3.28 35.93
CA ALA A 10 10.54 -2.59 34.67
C ALA A 10 9.03 -2.64 34.46
N ALA A 11 8.33 -1.57 34.84
CA ALA A 11 7.00 -1.33 34.33
C ALA A 11 7.15 -1.26 32.80
N SER A 12 6.68 -2.29 32.10
CA SER A 12 6.25 -2.10 30.73
C SER A 12 5.15 -1.04 30.82
N ALA A 13 5.51 0.22 30.60
CA ALA A 13 4.51 1.23 30.28
C ALA A 13 3.76 0.63 29.09
N ALA A 14 2.49 0.28 29.29
CA ALA A 14 1.60 0.17 28.15
C ALA A 14 1.69 1.54 27.48
N TRP A 15 2.20 1.58 26.26
CA TRP A 15 2.18 2.77 25.43
C TRP A 15 0.68 2.98 25.19
N ALA A 16 0.08 3.87 25.97
CA ALA A 16 -1.31 4.23 25.75
C ALA A 16 -1.30 5.11 24.50
N ASP A 17 -2.05 4.71 23.49
CA ASP A 17 -2.20 5.49 22.26
C ASP A 17 -2.63 6.92 22.65
N LEU A 18 -1.86 7.92 22.23
CA LEU A 18 -2.20 9.31 22.48
C LEU A 18 -3.51 9.67 21.74
N PRO A 19 -4.40 10.47 22.34
CA PRO A 19 -5.64 10.86 21.69
C PRO A 19 -5.37 11.74 20.46
N GLN A 20 -6.11 11.51 19.38
CA GLN A 20 -6.09 12.40 18.22
C GLN A 20 -6.82 13.71 18.54
N ILE A 21 -6.19 14.85 18.23
CA ILE A 21 -6.74 16.19 18.43
C ILE A 21 -6.91 16.84 17.06
N MET A 22 -8.17 17.04 16.65
CA MET A 22 -8.52 17.67 15.37
C MET A 22 -8.94 19.12 15.57
N MET A 23 -8.43 19.99 14.69
CA MET A 23 -8.75 21.41 14.59
C MET A 23 -9.25 21.70 13.17
N GLU A 24 -10.50 22.12 13.03
CA GLU A 24 -10.99 22.64 11.75
C GLU A 24 -10.47 24.06 11.55
N ALA A 25 -9.90 24.34 10.38
CA ALA A 25 -9.23 25.61 10.13
C ALA A 25 -10.22 26.78 10.15
N GLU A 26 -11.48 26.58 9.75
CA GLU A 26 -12.51 27.63 9.80
C GLU A 26 -12.87 28.07 11.23
N ASP A 27 -12.53 27.29 12.23
CA ASP A 27 -12.70 27.60 13.65
C ASP A 27 -11.46 28.33 14.23
N TYR A 28 -10.66 28.97 13.37
CA TYR A 28 -9.52 29.78 13.78
C TYR A 28 -9.90 30.82 14.84
N THR A 29 -8.98 31.05 15.78
CA THR A 29 -9.15 32.01 16.88
C THR A 29 -8.53 33.36 16.60
N GLU A 30 -7.52 33.42 15.72
CA GLU A 30 -6.83 34.67 15.38
C GLU A 30 -6.31 34.65 13.93
N VAL A 31 -6.31 35.84 13.31
CA VAL A 31 -5.61 36.12 12.05
C VAL A 31 -4.73 37.34 12.25
N SER A 32 -3.48 37.28 11.80
CA SER A 32 -2.55 38.40 11.84
C SER A 32 -1.86 38.61 10.49
N GLY A 33 -1.30 39.80 10.26
CA GLY A 33 -0.57 40.13 9.02
C GLY A 33 -1.44 40.40 7.78
N GLY A 34 -2.74 40.08 7.81
CA GLY A 34 -3.66 40.32 6.69
C GLY A 34 -5.09 39.86 6.97
N SER A 35 -5.75 39.33 5.94
CA SER A 35 -7.13 38.83 6.03
C SER A 35 -7.23 37.44 5.43
N VAL A 36 -8.22 36.66 5.89
CA VAL A 36 -8.55 35.35 5.32
C VAL A 36 -10.03 35.29 4.95
N ARG A 37 -10.45 34.21 4.29
CA ARG A 37 -11.86 33.89 4.03
C ARG A 37 -12.14 32.44 4.37
N VAL A 38 -13.28 32.20 5.01
CA VAL A 38 -13.87 30.87 5.10
C VAL A 38 -14.69 30.61 3.85
N LEU A 39 -14.41 29.52 3.15
CA LEU A 39 -15.11 29.08 1.94
C LEU A 39 -15.86 27.78 2.21
N THR A 40 -16.95 27.54 1.48
CA THR A 40 -17.59 26.23 1.43
C THR A 40 -17.00 25.43 0.28
N ARG A 41 -16.52 24.21 0.55
CA ARG A 41 -16.01 23.27 -0.44
C ARG A 41 -16.42 21.85 -0.05
N GLU A 42 -17.06 21.15 -0.97
CA GLU A 42 -17.63 19.81 -0.71
C GLU A 42 -16.57 18.78 -0.32
N GLY A 43 -15.35 18.91 -0.84
CA GLY A 43 -14.23 18.01 -0.52
C GLY A 43 -13.53 18.30 0.81
N ALA A 44 -13.85 19.38 1.50
CA ALA A 44 -13.25 19.73 2.78
C ALA A 44 -13.97 19.03 3.95
N SER A 45 -13.24 18.72 5.03
CA SER A 45 -13.85 18.31 6.29
C SER A 45 -14.85 19.37 6.76
N GLY A 46 -16.00 18.93 7.27
CA GLY A 46 -17.08 19.85 7.64
C GLY A 46 -17.66 20.71 6.49
N GLY A 47 -17.19 20.50 5.25
CA GLY A 47 -17.58 21.25 4.06
C GLY A 47 -17.03 22.68 3.97
N LYS A 48 -16.02 23.04 4.76
CA LYS A 48 -15.44 24.39 4.76
C LYS A 48 -13.91 24.38 4.88
N CYS A 49 -13.29 25.50 4.53
CA CYS A 49 -11.84 25.67 4.65
C CYS A 49 -11.48 27.16 4.75
N VAL A 50 -10.30 27.49 5.30
CA VAL A 50 -9.71 28.83 5.27
C VAL A 50 -8.84 29.04 4.03
N SER A 51 -9.05 30.14 3.32
CA SER A 51 -8.29 30.49 2.12
C SER A 51 -8.11 32.01 1.96
N TYR A 52 -7.59 32.46 0.83
CA TYR A 52 -7.31 33.88 0.51
C TYR A 52 -6.35 34.59 1.49
N TRP A 53 -5.27 33.89 1.86
CA TRP A 53 -4.21 34.38 2.76
C TRP A 53 -2.85 34.26 2.07
N GLU A 54 -2.75 34.87 0.88
CA GLU A 54 -1.65 34.66 -0.06
C GLU A 54 -0.46 35.57 0.22
N GLU A 55 -0.64 36.64 0.98
CA GLU A 55 0.43 37.56 1.30
C GLU A 55 1.43 36.93 2.29
N PRO A 56 2.75 37.05 2.04
CA PRO A 56 3.75 36.62 3.00
C PRO A 56 3.57 37.33 4.35
N GLY A 57 3.67 36.57 5.44
CA GLY A 57 3.49 37.02 6.81
C GLY A 57 2.05 36.97 7.32
N VAL A 58 1.06 36.64 6.48
CA VAL A 58 -0.30 36.36 6.97
C VAL A 58 -0.29 35.05 7.74
N ALA A 59 -0.82 35.07 8.96
CA ALA A 59 -0.85 33.92 9.85
C ALA A 59 -2.27 33.64 10.35
N VAL A 60 -2.60 32.35 10.45
CA VAL A 60 -3.87 31.85 10.96
C VAL A 60 -3.58 30.96 12.17
N THR A 61 -4.26 31.24 13.29
CA THR A 61 -4.06 30.54 14.56
C THR A 61 -5.32 29.80 14.96
N CYS A 62 -5.19 28.52 15.31
CA CYS A 62 -6.23 27.71 15.93
C CYS A 62 -5.85 27.40 17.39
N ALA A 63 -6.84 27.37 18.29
CA ALA A 63 -6.65 26.91 19.65
C ALA A 63 -7.07 25.45 19.80
N PHE A 64 -6.41 24.72 20.68
CA PHE A 64 -6.73 23.32 20.98
C PHE A 64 -6.40 22.96 22.43
N GLU A 65 -6.90 21.82 22.88
CA GLU A 65 -6.68 21.29 24.23
C GLU A 65 -6.00 19.92 24.14
N VAL A 66 -4.97 19.73 24.96
CA VAL A 66 -4.22 18.48 25.07
C VAL A 66 -4.63 17.80 26.38
N ALA A 67 -5.13 16.57 26.30
CA ALA A 67 -5.54 15.81 27.48
C ALA A 67 -4.35 15.12 28.17
N GLU A 68 -3.37 14.69 27.39
CA GLU A 68 -2.24 13.88 27.85
C GLU A 68 -0.92 14.42 27.32
N ALA A 69 0.09 14.48 28.19
CA ALA A 69 1.43 14.90 27.80
C ALA A 69 2.03 13.86 26.84
N GLY A 70 2.70 14.32 25.79
CA GLY A 70 3.26 13.39 24.82
C GLY A 70 4.02 14.09 23.72
N GLU A 71 4.67 13.28 22.88
CA GLU A 71 5.16 13.73 21.58
C GLU A 71 4.05 13.50 20.56
N TYR A 72 3.68 14.52 19.81
CA TYR A 72 2.64 14.44 18.79
C TYR A 72 3.23 14.73 17.41
N CYS A 73 2.73 14.06 16.39
CA CYS A 73 2.94 14.45 15.00
C CYS A 73 1.79 15.35 14.52
N LEU A 74 2.07 16.23 13.57
CA LEU A 74 1.09 17.15 12.99
C LEU A 74 0.78 16.77 11.55
N THR A 75 -0.49 16.53 11.25
CA THR A 75 -1.03 16.36 9.90
C THR A 75 -1.86 17.56 9.50
N LEU A 76 -1.67 18.06 8.28
CA LEU A 76 -2.49 19.12 7.70
C LEU A 76 -3.35 18.58 6.58
N GLY A 77 -4.66 18.82 6.64
CA GLY A 77 -5.58 18.67 5.52
C GLY A 77 -5.64 19.96 4.71
N TYR A 78 -5.48 19.90 3.38
CA TYR A 78 -5.53 21.09 2.54
C TYR A 78 -5.79 20.78 1.06
N SER A 79 -6.13 21.82 0.29
CA SER A 79 -6.09 21.80 -1.18
C SER A 79 -5.24 22.94 -1.73
N LEU A 80 -4.55 22.68 -2.84
CA LEU A 80 -3.58 23.57 -3.46
C LEU A 80 -3.50 23.37 -4.97
N GLN A 81 -3.91 24.36 -5.76
CA GLN A 81 -3.76 24.32 -7.21
C GLN A 81 -2.32 24.63 -7.68
N TRP A 82 -1.54 25.37 -6.88
CA TRP A 82 -0.15 25.65 -7.18
C TRP A 82 0.70 24.37 -7.11
N PRO A 83 1.85 24.29 -7.80
CA PRO A 83 2.74 23.13 -7.70
C PRO A 83 3.23 22.86 -6.27
N ASP A 84 3.38 23.92 -5.48
CA ASP A 84 3.78 23.89 -4.08
C ASP A 84 3.47 25.23 -3.38
N THR A 85 3.51 25.23 -2.05
CA THR A 85 3.53 26.43 -1.22
C THR A 85 4.34 26.19 0.05
N ARG A 86 4.74 27.26 0.76
CA ARG A 86 5.59 27.19 1.94
C ARG A 86 4.93 27.78 3.17
N ARG A 87 5.02 27.09 4.32
CA ARG A 87 4.47 27.55 5.61
C ARG A 87 5.49 27.44 6.73
N GLU A 88 5.46 28.39 7.66
CA GLU A 88 6.08 28.25 8.97
C GLU A 88 5.02 27.74 9.95
N VAL A 89 5.40 26.82 10.83
CA VAL A 89 4.52 26.30 11.89
C VAL A 89 5.03 26.74 13.26
N ARG A 90 4.13 27.29 14.07
CA ARG A 90 4.40 27.63 15.47
C ARG A 90 3.41 26.95 16.40
N VAL A 91 3.89 26.57 17.58
CA VAL A 91 3.06 26.13 18.72
C VAL A 91 3.33 27.06 19.90
N ASP A 92 2.28 27.58 20.52
CA ASP A 92 2.35 28.53 21.63
C ASP A 92 3.22 29.77 21.32
N GLY A 93 3.25 30.17 20.05
CA GLY A 93 4.05 31.31 19.56
C GLY A 93 5.52 31.00 19.27
N GLU A 94 6.00 29.79 19.55
CA GLU A 94 7.36 29.35 19.24
C GLU A 94 7.39 28.54 17.94
N THR A 95 8.35 28.83 17.05
CA THR A 95 8.52 28.06 15.80
C THR A 95 8.95 26.63 16.14
N VAL A 96 8.19 25.67 15.61
CA VAL A 96 8.48 24.24 15.83
C VAL A 96 9.78 23.90 15.09
N PRO A 97 10.80 23.34 15.77
CA PRO A 97 12.07 23.00 15.13
C PRO A 97 11.90 22.10 13.90
N GLY A 98 12.47 22.50 12.77
CA GLY A 98 12.36 21.78 11.49
C GLY A 98 11.12 22.13 10.67
N LEU A 99 10.22 22.98 11.19
CA LEU A 99 9.03 23.49 10.49
C LEU A 99 9.09 25.01 10.28
N GLU A 100 10.29 25.58 10.16
CA GLU A 100 10.51 26.99 9.87
C GLU A 100 10.11 27.36 8.42
N ASP A 101 10.20 26.39 7.50
CA ASP A 101 9.89 26.52 6.08
C ASP A 101 9.46 25.17 5.50
N VAL A 102 8.19 24.82 5.75
CA VAL A 102 7.54 23.58 5.33
C VAL A 102 7.04 23.69 3.91
N LEU A 103 7.54 22.83 3.02
CA LEU A 103 7.03 22.70 1.66
C LEU A 103 5.78 21.81 1.63
N LEU A 104 4.66 22.37 1.19
CA LEU A 104 3.40 21.63 0.95
C LEU A 104 3.22 21.43 -0.56
N PRO A 105 3.19 20.18 -1.06
CA PRO A 105 3.02 19.90 -2.49
C PRO A 105 1.61 20.26 -2.97
N GLY A 106 1.49 20.57 -4.26
CA GLY A 106 0.21 20.79 -4.94
C GLY A 106 -0.69 19.56 -4.91
N THR A 107 -1.98 19.78 -4.73
CA THR A 107 -3.02 18.74 -4.84
C THR A 107 -3.67 18.72 -6.23
N GLY A 108 -3.22 19.60 -7.13
CA GLY A 108 -3.66 19.67 -8.54
C GLY A 108 -4.86 20.58 -8.78
N THR A 109 -5.77 20.70 -7.83
CA THR A 109 -6.92 21.62 -7.92
C THR A 109 -7.41 22.05 -6.54
N TRP A 110 -8.18 23.14 -6.50
CA TRP A 110 -8.78 23.68 -5.29
C TRP A 110 -9.90 22.81 -4.69
N ASN A 111 -10.37 21.78 -5.40
CA ASN A 111 -11.40 20.88 -4.89
C ASN A 111 -10.86 19.53 -4.44
N ASP A 112 -9.59 19.25 -4.71
CA ASP A 112 -8.95 17.97 -4.36
C ASP A 112 -8.16 18.22 -3.08
N PHE A 113 -8.70 17.71 -1.97
CA PHE A 113 -8.09 17.80 -0.66
C PHE A 113 -7.21 16.58 -0.42
N SER A 114 -6.03 16.82 0.16
CA SER A 114 -5.14 15.78 0.62
C SER A 114 -4.67 16.11 2.04
N ALA A 115 -4.11 15.12 2.71
CA ALA A 115 -3.52 15.27 4.03
C ALA A 115 -2.02 14.99 3.95
N VAL A 116 -1.22 15.77 4.68
CA VAL A 116 0.23 15.54 4.79
C VAL A 116 0.66 15.65 6.24
N THR A 117 1.31 14.62 6.76
CA THR A 117 2.02 14.75 8.05
C THR A 117 3.25 15.62 7.82
N LEU A 118 3.61 16.47 8.76
CA LEU A 118 4.73 17.38 8.57
C LEU A 118 6.03 16.69 8.93
N ALA A 119 7.01 16.82 8.03
CA ALA A 119 8.34 16.27 8.18
C ALA A 119 9.39 17.37 8.14
N ALA A 120 10.42 17.24 8.96
CA ALA A 120 11.60 18.06 8.81
C ALA A 120 12.38 17.55 7.59
N PRO A 121 13.07 18.42 6.83
CA PRO A 121 13.73 18.05 5.56
C PRO A 121 14.68 16.84 5.61
N ASN A 122 15.17 16.43 6.80
CA ASN A 122 16.09 15.31 6.97
C ASN A 122 15.82 14.42 8.20
N ALA A 123 14.70 14.58 8.91
CA ALA A 123 14.50 13.90 10.21
C ALA A 123 13.20 13.09 10.31
N GLY A 124 12.50 12.86 9.18
CA GLY A 124 11.19 12.24 9.20
C GLY A 124 10.14 13.15 9.83
N ARG A 125 9.10 12.54 10.39
CA ARG A 125 7.97 13.26 10.99
C ARG A 125 8.44 14.10 12.18
N VAL A 126 7.99 15.34 12.23
CA VAL A 126 8.30 16.22 13.37
C VAL A 126 7.51 15.78 14.60
N ARG A 127 8.21 15.67 15.73
CA ARG A 127 7.65 15.34 17.03
C ARG A 127 7.54 16.60 17.87
N ILE A 128 6.32 16.96 18.24
CA ILE A 128 5.98 18.16 19.01
C ILE A 128 5.67 17.73 20.43
N ALA A 129 6.54 18.09 21.37
CA ALA A 129 6.30 17.81 22.79
C ALA A 129 5.22 18.75 23.33
N LEU A 130 4.10 18.18 23.78
CA LEU A 130 2.97 18.92 24.33
C LEU A 130 2.72 18.52 25.79
N GLN A 131 2.22 19.46 26.58
CA GLN A 131 1.77 19.22 27.96
C GLN A 131 0.24 19.22 28.01
N PRO A 132 -0.40 18.71 29.06
CA PRO A 132 -1.84 18.83 29.18
C PRO A 132 -2.27 20.29 29.34
N GLY A 133 -3.33 20.68 28.64
CA GLY A 133 -3.94 22.01 28.72
C GLY A 133 -4.11 22.70 27.37
N ALA A 134 -4.36 24.01 27.44
CA ALA A 134 -4.63 24.85 26.29
C ALA A 134 -3.36 25.21 25.54
N HIS A 135 -3.43 25.08 24.21
CA HIS A 135 -2.34 25.37 23.28
C HIS A 135 -2.85 26.13 22.06
N THR A 136 -1.92 26.72 21.30
CA THR A 136 -2.22 27.31 19.98
C THR A 136 -1.33 26.75 18.89
N LEU A 137 -1.91 26.56 17.70
CA LEU A 137 -1.23 26.19 16.47
C LEU A 137 -1.36 27.36 15.50
N THR A 138 -0.23 27.91 15.04
CA THR A 138 -0.20 28.99 14.05
C THR A 138 0.50 28.51 12.79
N LEU A 139 -0.16 28.65 11.64
CA LEU A 139 0.48 28.53 10.33
C LEU A 139 0.68 29.93 9.77
N THR A 140 1.91 30.27 9.38
CA THR A 140 2.25 31.53 8.71
C THR A 140 2.60 31.26 7.26
N ASN A 141 2.01 32.04 6.35
CA ASN A 141 2.43 32.04 4.96
C ASN A 141 3.84 32.66 4.83
N VAL A 142 4.83 31.90 4.38
CA VAL A 142 6.20 32.42 4.16
C VAL A 142 6.46 32.74 2.68
N ASP A 143 5.54 32.40 1.79
CA ASP A 143 5.60 32.70 0.37
C ASP A 143 4.42 33.58 -0.09
N SER A 144 4.29 33.77 -1.40
CA SER A 144 3.19 34.55 -1.99
C SER A 144 2.14 33.67 -2.66
N ARG A 145 1.85 32.49 -2.10
CA ARG A 145 0.89 31.53 -2.66
C ARG A 145 -0.18 31.15 -1.64
N GLY A 146 -1.44 31.18 -2.09
CA GLY A 146 -2.58 30.78 -1.27
C GLY A 146 -2.61 29.27 -1.00
N LEU A 147 -3.24 28.91 0.12
CA LEU A 147 -3.58 27.55 0.52
C LEU A 147 -5.05 27.53 0.92
N ALA A 148 -5.80 26.49 0.57
CA ALA A 148 -7.09 26.23 1.20
C ALA A 148 -6.86 25.23 2.32
N TRP A 149 -6.68 25.75 3.54
CA TRP A 149 -6.44 24.96 4.73
C TRP A 149 -7.76 24.43 5.27
N ASP A 150 -7.86 23.11 5.37
CA ASP A 150 -9.05 22.37 5.83
C ASP A 150 -8.98 22.12 7.33
N PHE A 151 -8.02 21.30 7.77
CA PHE A 151 -7.86 20.94 9.17
C PHE A 151 -6.40 20.76 9.56
N ALA A 152 -6.16 20.64 10.86
CA ALA A 152 -4.95 20.09 11.44
C ALA A 152 -5.29 18.96 12.41
N ILE A 153 -4.50 17.89 12.42
CA ILE A 153 -4.61 16.79 13.39
C ILE A 153 -3.27 16.63 14.10
N LEU A 154 -3.29 16.68 15.43
CA LEU A 154 -2.19 16.19 16.26
C LEU A 154 -2.50 14.74 16.63
N HIS A 155 -1.56 13.85 16.37
CA HIS A 155 -1.75 12.40 16.55
C HIS A 155 -0.52 11.73 17.15
N ASP A 156 -0.71 10.51 17.65
CA ASP A 156 0.40 9.67 18.13
C ASP A 156 1.43 9.47 17.00
N PRO A 157 2.74 9.61 17.25
CA PRO A 157 3.77 9.33 16.24
C PRO A 157 3.74 7.90 15.68
N GLU A 158 3.15 6.95 16.40
CA GLU A 158 2.94 5.59 15.90
C GLU A 158 1.75 5.51 14.94
N ASP A 159 0.80 6.47 15.00
CA ASP A 159 -0.26 6.60 14.00
C ASP A 159 0.30 7.12 12.67
N LEU A 160 0.02 6.40 11.59
CA LEU A 160 0.43 6.76 10.23
C LEU A 160 -0.78 7.35 9.49
N LEU A 161 -1.16 8.57 9.87
CA LEU A 161 -2.36 9.24 9.34
C LEU A 161 -2.22 9.74 7.89
N ALA A 162 -1.01 10.05 7.44
CA ALA A 162 -0.79 10.66 6.13
C ALA A 162 0.62 10.46 5.57
N ASP A 163 0.76 10.97 4.34
CA ASP A 163 1.76 10.76 3.29
C ASP A 163 3.19 11.26 3.57
N VAL A 164 3.80 10.89 4.70
CA VAL A 164 5.22 11.20 4.95
C VAL A 164 6.10 9.99 4.70
N PRO A 165 7.19 10.15 3.92
CA PRO A 165 8.25 9.15 3.89
C PRO A 165 8.83 8.95 5.30
N LEU A 166 8.83 7.71 5.79
CA LEU A 166 9.56 7.37 7.00
C LEU A 166 11.01 7.84 6.91
N SER A 167 11.52 8.39 8.02
CA SER A 167 12.95 8.54 8.20
C SER A 167 13.67 7.20 8.06
N GLU A 168 14.98 7.25 7.83
CA GLU A 168 15.82 6.05 7.76
C GLU A 168 15.75 5.20 9.05
N GLU A 169 15.57 5.86 10.21
CA GLU A 169 15.41 5.20 11.50
C GLU A 169 14.03 4.55 11.64
N GLU A 170 12.95 5.28 11.32
CA GLU A 170 11.59 4.73 11.33
C GLU A 170 11.45 3.57 10.33
N LEU A 171 12.02 3.69 9.12
CA LEU A 171 12.00 2.63 8.11
C LEU A 171 12.70 1.37 8.61
N ARG A 172 13.82 1.51 9.32
CA ARG A 172 14.51 0.38 9.94
C ARG A 172 13.70 -0.24 11.07
N GLY A 173 13.10 0.59 11.93
CA GLY A 173 12.22 0.12 13.01
C GLY A 173 11.05 -0.70 12.47
N PHE A 174 10.41 -0.21 11.40
CA PHE A 174 9.38 -0.95 10.68
C PHE A 174 9.93 -2.24 10.08
N ALA A 175 11.06 -2.17 9.37
CA ALA A 175 11.66 -3.32 8.70
C ALA A 175 12.09 -4.42 9.69
N ASP A 176 12.48 -4.06 10.92
CA ASP A 176 12.83 -5.00 11.98
C ASP A 176 11.61 -5.81 12.49
N ALA A 177 10.38 -5.37 12.22
CA ALA A 177 9.16 -6.14 12.48
C ALA A 177 8.80 -7.13 11.35
N LEU A 178 9.50 -7.07 10.21
CA LEU A 178 9.25 -7.93 9.05
C LEU A 178 10.08 -9.23 9.13
N PRO A 179 9.66 -10.31 8.46
CA PRO A 179 10.52 -11.48 8.26
C PRO A 179 11.85 -11.10 7.59
N ALA A 180 12.92 -11.82 7.93
CA ALA A 180 14.29 -11.47 7.49
C ALA A 180 14.42 -11.26 5.97
N THR A 181 13.72 -12.06 5.16
CA THR A 181 13.75 -11.97 3.71
C THR A 181 13.03 -10.72 3.19
N ALA A 182 11.87 -10.38 3.78
CA ALA A 182 11.12 -9.16 3.45
C ALA A 182 11.90 -7.90 3.89
N ARG A 183 12.43 -7.93 5.12
CA ARG A 183 13.31 -6.89 5.67
C ARG A 183 14.49 -6.60 4.74
N ARG A 184 15.20 -7.64 4.29
CA ARG A 184 16.30 -7.51 3.33
C ARG A 184 15.81 -6.87 2.04
N LEU A 185 14.71 -7.36 1.46
CA LEU A 185 14.20 -6.79 0.21
C LEU A 185 13.86 -5.30 0.35
N LEU A 186 13.29 -4.89 1.48
CA LEU A 186 12.94 -3.50 1.77
C LEU A 186 14.20 -2.60 1.92
N LEU A 187 15.17 -3.02 2.71
CA LEU A 187 16.32 -2.19 3.08
C LEU A 187 17.50 -2.29 2.10
N ASP A 188 17.79 -3.50 1.63
CA ASP A 188 18.99 -3.82 0.86
C ASP A 188 18.68 -4.09 -0.62
N GLY A 189 17.40 -4.32 -0.96
CA GLY A 189 16.96 -4.66 -2.31
C GLY A 189 17.06 -6.17 -2.63
N PRO A 190 16.87 -6.55 -3.91
CA PRO A 190 16.85 -7.94 -4.33
C PRO A 190 18.22 -8.63 -4.20
N ALA A 191 18.21 -9.93 -3.91
CA ALA A 191 19.39 -10.78 -3.77
C ALA A 191 19.31 -11.99 -4.70
N GLU A 192 20.37 -12.81 -4.72
CA GLU A 192 20.41 -14.07 -5.48
C GLU A 192 19.27 -14.99 -5.03
N GLY A 193 18.49 -15.48 -5.99
CA GLY A 193 17.29 -16.28 -5.75
C GLY A 193 15.99 -15.48 -5.65
N ASP A 194 16.02 -14.15 -5.68
CA ASP A 194 14.81 -13.35 -5.85
C ASP A 194 14.35 -13.32 -7.31
N LEU A 195 13.05 -13.15 -7.51
CA LEU A 195 12.51 -12.80 -8.82
C LEU A 195 12.61 -11.27 -8.99
N ALA A 196 13.57 -10.78 -9.78
CA ALA A 196 13.75 -9.35 -9.99
C ALA A 196 13.90 -8.98 -11.47
N LEU A 197 13.04 -8.10 -11.95
CA LEU A 197 13.08 -7.54 -13.31
C LEU A 197 12.52 -6.12 -13.27
N GLY A 198 13.21 -5.16 -13.88
CA GLY A 198 12.76 -3.77 -13.94
C GLY A 198 12.44 -3.19 -12.55
N ASN A 199 11.21 -2.71 -12.39
CA ASN A 199 10.65 -2.15 -11.17
C ASN A 199 10.09 -3.20 -10.21
N VAL A 200 10.03 -4.47 -10.61
CA VAL A 200 9.44 -5.55 -9.83
C VAL A 200 10.52 -6.41 -9.17
N ALA A 201 10.39 -6.66 -7.87
CA ALA A 201 11.23 -7.61 -7.14
C ALA A 201 10.39 -8.43 -6.15
N VAL A 202 10.59 -9.74 -6.10
CA VAL A 202 9.86 -10.65 -5.21
C VAL A 202 10.86 -11.51 -4.47
N ALA A 203 10.74 -11.50 -3.14
CA ALA A 203 11.60 -12.26 -2.24
C ALA A 203 10.82 -13.41 -1.62
N PHE A 204 11.44 -14.59 -1.64
CA PHE A 204 10.84 -15.84 -1.16
C PHE A 204 11.61 -16.39 0.03
N SER A 205 10.91 -17.06 0.95
CA SER A 205 11.51 -17.87 2.01
C SER A 205 10.63 -19.09 2.27
N GLY A 206 11.22 -20.28 2.39
CA GLY A 206 10.44 -21.51 2.59
C GLY A 206 9.35 -21.67 1.52
N GLY A 207 9.66 -21.26 0.29
CA GLY A 207 8.70 -21.27 -0.81
C GLY A 207 7.42 -20.45 -0.62
N VAL A 208 7.46 -19.42 0.21
CA VAL A 208 6.39 -18.43 0.34
C VAL A 208 6.94 -17.06 -0.04
N MET A 209 6.16 -16.28 -0.79
CA MET A 209 6.46 -14.89 -1.06
C MET A 209 6.41 -14.11 0.26
N GLN A 210 7.56 -13.63 0.74
CA GLN A 210 7.64 -12.84 1.96
C GLN A 210 7.67 -11.34 1.70
N GLY A 211 8.21 -10.94 0.55
CA GLY A 211 8.27 -9.53 0.13
C GLY A 211 8.02 -9.38 -1.36
N LEU A 212 7.35 -8.30 -1.74
CA LEU A 212 7.13 -7.88 -3.13
C LEU A 212 7.38 -6.39 -3.21
N ARG A 213 8.17 -5.93 -4.18
CA ARG A 213 8.38 -4.52 -4.50
C ARG A 213 7.95 -4.27 -5.94
N ILE A 214 7.19 -3.20 -6.20
CA ILE A 214 6.79 -2.72 -7.52
C ILE A 214 6.97 -1.20 -7.53
N GLY A 215 8.04 -0.74 -8.19
CA GLY A 215 8.46 0.66 -8.11
C GLY A 215 8.76 1.04 -6.66
N ASP A 216 8.09 2.09 -6.18
CA ASP A 216 8.21 2.55 -4.80
C ASP A 216 7.26 1.83 -3.85
N VAL A 217 6.37 0.97 -4.36
CA VAL A 217 5.42 0.18 -3.57
C VAL A 217 6.08 -1.11 -3.09
N PHE A 218 5.91 -1.47 -1.82
CA PHE A 218 6.43 -2.65 -1.18
C PHE A 218 5.31 -3.35 -0.42
N PHE A 219 5.33 -4.68 -0.46
CA PHE A 219 4.38 -5.56 0.19
C PHE A 219 5.15 -6.57 1.02
N ALA A 220 4.70 -6.84 2.24
CA ALA A 220 5.27 -7.88 3.08
C ALA A 220 4.19 -8.75 3.72
N GLN A 221 4.58 -9.99 3.99
CA GLN A 221 3.80 -10.92 4.77
C GLN A 221 4.35 -10.97 6.22
N PRO A 222 3.52 -10.76 7.26
CA PRO A 222 3.97 -10.56 8.64
C PRO A 222 4.40 -11.83 9.41
N ALA A 223 4.52 -13.00 8.79
CA ALA A 223 4.91 -14.24 9.48
C ALA A 223 5.77 -15.18 8.62
N GLU A 224 6.70 -15.89 9.26
CA GLU A 224 7.37 -17.07 8.69
C GLU A 224 6.35 -18.20 8.56
N VAL A 225 5.65 -18.24 7.43
CA VAL A 225 4.92 -19.44 7.03
C VAL A 225 5.93 -20.38 6.40
N ASP A 226 6.37 -21.38 7.17
CA ASP A 226 7.14 -22.50 6.61
C ASP A 226 6.21 -23.37 5.76
N ALA A 227 6.30 -23.22 4.44
CA ALA A 227 5.71 -24.16 3.50
C ALA A 227 6.82 -25.04 2.92
N PRO A 228 6.68 -26.37 2.88
CA PRO A 228 7.67 -27.25 2.26
C PRO A 228 7.53 -27.24 0.73
N LEU A 229 7.59 -26.05 0.12
CA LEU A 229 7.37 -25.88 -1.31
C LEU A 229 8.69 -25.47 -1.99
N ALA A 230 9.11 -26.26 -2.99
CA ALA A 230 10.27 -25.96 -3.80
C ALA A 230 9.92 -24.93 -4.88
N TRP A 231 10.85 -24.00 -5.14
CA TRP A 231 10.72 -23.02 -6.20
C TRP A 231 11.85 -23.14 -7.20
N GLU A 232 11.49 -22.94 -8.47
CA GLU A 232 12.42 -22.85 -9.58
C GLU A 232 12.23 -21.48 -10.26
N HIS A 233 13.36 -20.83 -10.58
CA HIS A 233 13.41 -19.54 -11.26
C HIS A 233 13.87 -19.75 -12.69
N ASP A 234 13.12 -19.19 -13.63
CA ASP A 234 13.38 -19.25 -15.07
C ASP A 234 13.23 -17.87 -15.72
N THR A 235 13.79 -17.71 -16.91
CA THR A 235 13.57 -16.55 -17.78
C THR A 235 13.05 -17.02 -19.13
N VAL A 236 11.96 -16.42 -19.61
CA VAL A 236 11.27 -16.78 -20.86
C VAL A 236 11.11 -15.53 -21.70
N GLY A 237 12.01 -15.34 -22.67
CA GLY A 237 12.07 -14.09 -23.43
C GLY A 237 12.27 -12.89 -22.48
N PRO A 238 11.39 -11.88 -22.52
CA PRO A 238 11.46 -10.71 -21.63
C PRO A 238 10.80 -10.92 -20.26
N VAL A 239 10.31 -12.12 -19.94
CA VAL A 239 9.55 -12.40 -18.71
C VAL A 239 10.43 -13.19 -17.73
N SER A 240 10.50 -12.76 -16.48
CA SER A 240 11.07 -13.56 -15.39
C SER A 240 9.97 -14.34 -14.69
N VAL A 241 10.21 -15.61 -14.38
CA VAL A 241 9.21 -16.52 -13.83
C VAL A 241 9.75 -17.22 -12.59
N ALA A 242 8.95 -17.31 -11.53
CA ALA A 242 9.16 -18.19 -10.40
C ALA A 242 7.99 -19.17 -10.34
N THR A 243 8.26 -20.45 -10.13
CA THR A 243 7.20 -21.48 -10.13
C THR A 243 7.25 -22.33 -8.89
N ILE A 244 6.08 -22.76 -8.46
CA ILE A 244 5.88 -23.64 -7.30
C ILE A 244 5.05 -24.83 -7.72
N GLY A 245 5.40 -26.02 -7.27
CA GLY A 245 4.65 -27.24 -7.56
C GLY A 245 4.65 -28.16 -6.35
N GLY A 246 3.52 -28.80 -6.08
CA GLY A 246 3.43 -29.80 -5.04
C GLY A 246 2.14 -30.61 -5.08
N THR A 247 2.18 -31.75 -4.42
CA THR A 247 1.03 -32.64 -4.17
C THR A 247 0.72 -32.58 -2.67
N PRO A 248 -0.08 -31.59 -2.21
CA PRO A 248 -0.27 -31.34 -0.79
C PRO A 248 -0.91 -32.53 -0.07
N GLU A 249 -1.75 -33.30 -0.78
CA GLU A 249 -2.40 -34.52 -0.31
C GLU A 249 -2.56 -35.52 -1.47
N PRO A 250 -2.71 -36.83 -1.18
CA PRO A 250 -3.02 -37.82 -2.21
C PRO A 250 -4.25 -37.42 -3.04
N GLY A 251 -4.10 -37.41 -4.37
CA GLY A 251 -5.17 -37.03 -5.30
C GLY A 251 -5.35 -35.53 -5.52
N HIS A 252 -4.48 -34.70 -4.93
CA HIS A 252 -4.46 -33.25 -5.15
C HIS A 252 -3.15 -32.84 -5.82
N ALA A 253 -3.25 -31.90 -6.76
CA ALA A 253 -2.10 -31.23 -7.36
C ALA A 253 -2.28 -29.71 -7.22
N LEU A 254 -1.18 -29.01 -6.94
CA LEU A 254 -1.11 -27.56 -6.87
C LEU A 254 0.10 -27.08 -7.66
N ARG A 255 -0.11 -26.10 -8.54
CA ARG A 255 0.95 -25.38 -9.22
C ARG A 255 0.69 -23.88 -9.11
N GLY A 256 1.75 -23.12 -8.90
CA GLY A 256 1.75 -21.68 -8.98
C GLY A 256 2.82 -21.19 -9.93
N LEU A 257 2.55 -20.04 -10.53
CA LEU A 257 3.43 -19.32 -11.44
C LEU A 257 3.35 -17.85 -11.06
N VAL A 258 4.50 -17.25 -10.80
CA VAL A 258 4.67 -15.82 -10.61
C VAL A 258 5.52 -15.33 -11.78
N ALA A 259 5.00 -14.42 -12.59
CA ALA A 259 5.68 -13.88 -13.76
C ALA A 259 5.73 -12.36 -13.69
N THR A 260 6.83 -11.76 -14.15
CA THR A 260 6.93 -10.31 -14.29
C THR A 260 7.55 -9.92 -15.63
N ASP A 261 7.05 -8.83 -16.21
CA ASP A 261 7.58 -8.19 -17.42
C ASP A 261 8.47 -6.97 -17.11
N GLY A 262 8.72 -6.70 -15.82
CA GLY A 262 9.49 -5.55 -15.36
C GLY A 262 8.66 -4.40 -14.81
N ASP A 263 7.38 -4.32 -15.15
CA ASP A 263 6.46 -3.30 -14.63
C ASP A 263 5.27 -3.91 -13.90
N ASN A 264 4.87 -5.11 -14.30
CA ASN A 264 3.72 -5.84 -13.78
C ASN A 264 4.15 -7.17 -13.17
N LEU A 265 3.39 -7.61 -12.18
CA LEU A 265 3.42 -8.94 -11.62
C LEU A 265 2.13 -9.66 -11.99
N LEU A 266 2.24 -10.86 -12.57
CA LEU A 266 1.14 -11.80 -12.74
C LEU A 266 1.37 -13.00 -11.83
N VAL A 267 0.37 -13.36 -11.04
CA VAL A 267 0.35 -14.57 -10.23
C VAL A 267 -0.78 -15.47 -10.74
N VAL A 268 -0.46 -16.70 -11.10
CA VAL A 268 -1.41 -17.74 -11.53
C VAL A 268 -1.29 -18.93 -10.60
N MET A 269 -2.41 -19.34 -10.02
CA MET A 269 -2.50 -20.54 -9.19
C MET A 269 -3.50 -21.50 -9.82
N ALA A 270 -3.14 -22.78 -9.88
CA ALA A 270 -4.02 -23.83 -10.33
C ALA A 270 -3.93 -25.06 -9.44
N GLY A 271 -5.06 -25.72 -9.24
CA GLY A 271 -5.08 -26.98 -8.51
C GLY A 271 -6.25 -27.88 -8.88
N THR A 272 -6.12 -29.13 -8.45
CA THR A 272 -7.16 -30.17 -8.57
C THR A 272 -7.56 -30.69 -7.20
N GLY A 273 -8.84 -31.07 -7.06
CA GLY A 273 -9.41 -31.62 -5.83
C GLY A 273 -10.38 -30.67 -5.12
N GLU A 274 -11.16 -31.24 -4.20
CA GLU A 274 -12.25 -30.50 -3.54
C GLU A 274 -11.71 -29.38 -2.64
N ASN A 275 -10.51 -29.55 -2.06
CA ASN A 275 -9.98 -28.63 -1.05
C ASN A 275 -8.87 -27.68 -1.53
N THR A 276 -8.36 -27.80 -2.75
CA THR A 276 -7.14 -27.10 -3.19
C THR A 276 -7.23 -25.58 -3.30
N MET A 277 -8.44 -25.00 -3.33
CA MET A 277 -8.66 -23.55 -3.51
C MET A 277 -9.92 -23.01 -2.79
N SER A 278 -10.59 -23.82 -1.95
CA SER A 278 -11.85 -23.43 -1.30
C SER A 278 -11.78 -23.64 0.22
N GLY A 279 -11.39 -22.59 0.94
CA GLY A 279 -11.85 -22.30 2.31
C GLY A 279 -11.59 -23.32 3.42
N GLY A 280 -10.59 -24.21 3.33
CA GLY A 280 -10.34 -25.18 4.41
C GLY A 280 -8.99 -25.88 4.34
N GLN A 281 -7.94 -25.18 4.76
CA GLN A 281 -6.58 -25.67 5.09
C GLN A 281 -5.55 -25.90 3.98
N ALA A 282 -5.90 -25.98 2.69
CA ALA A 282 -4.90 -25.96 1.62
C ALA A 282 -5.30 -24.96 0.52
N GLY A 283 -4.51 -23.90 0.32
CA GLY A 283 -4.59 -23.10 -0.90
C GLY A 283 -5.36 -21.78 -0.85
N GLY A 284 -5.60 -21.21 0.34
CA GLY A 284 -5.54 -19.75 0.41
C GLY A 284 -4.07 -19.38 0.22
N LEU A 285 -3.71 -18.54 -0.76
CA LEU A 285 -2.38 -17.95 -0.72
C LEU A 285 -2.24 -17.23 0.64
N PRO A 286 -1.18 -17.48 1.42
CA PRO A 286 -0.79 -16.54 2.47
C PRO A 286 -0.49 -15.22 1.74
N GLY A 287 -0.98 -14.06 2.13
CA GLY A 287 -1.74 -13.69 3.29
C GLY A 287 -1.97 -12.17 3.20
N PRO A 288 -2.18 -11.49 4.32
CA PRO A 288 -2.27 -10.04 4.39
C PRO A 288 -1.10 -9.34 3.67
N LEU A 289 -1.40 -8.53 2.63
CA LEU A 289 -0.42 -7.70 1.92
C LEU A 289 -0.42 -6.29 2.54
N ILE A 290 0.63 -5.92 3.27
CA ILE A 290 0.80 -4.55 3.78
C ILE A 290 1.36 -3.69 2.65
N VAL A 291 0.61 -2.73 2.12
CA VAL A 291 1.09 -1.89 1.00
C VAL A 291 1.90 -0.70 1.53
N TRP A 292 3.09 -0.50 0.99
CA TRP A 292 4.05 0.50 1.44
C TRP A 292 4.62 1.30 0.27
N ARG A 293 4.34 2.60 0.10
CA ARG A 293 4.87 3.39 -1.02
C ARG A 293 5.57 4.65 -0.54
N ASP A 294 6.75 4.97 -1.07
CA ASP A 294 7.45 6.24 -0.76
C ASP A 294 7.65 6.48 0.75
N GLY A 295 7.83 5.41 1.54
CA GLY A 295 7.90 5.51 2.99
C GLY A 295 6.55 5.67 3.70
N ARG A 296 5.43 5.32 3.05
CA ARG A 296 4.05 5.46 3.56
C ARG A 296 3.34 4.11 3.63
N PRO A 297 2.71 3.70 4.75
CA PRO A 297 1.76 2.61 4.72
C PRO A 297 0.42 3.11 4.17
N TRP A 298 -0.19 2.35 3.26
CA TRP A 298 -1.49 2.73 2.71
C TRP A 298 -2.63 2.07 3.48
N ARG A 299 -3.60 2.89 3.87
CA ARG A 299 -4.90 2.49 4.40
C ARG A 299 -5.87 2.25 3.24
N LEU A 300 -6.26 1.01 3.01
CA LEU A 300 -7.37 0.66 2.13
C LEU A 300 -8.64 0.49 2.94
N ALA A 301 -9.55 1.46 2.85
CA ALA A 301 -10.90 1.36 3.35
C ALA A 301 -11.88 1.31 2.18
N VAL A 302 -12.83 0.37 2.22
CA VAL A 302 -14.11 0.51 1.50
C VAL A 302 -15.25 0.07 2.40
N ASP A 303 -16.31 0.85 2.31
CA ASP A 303 -17.57 0.75 3.03
C ASP A 303 -18.22 -0.64 2.88
N ALA A 304 -18.47 -1.28 4.02
CA ALA A 304 -19.15 -2.56 4.12
C ALA A 304 -20.66 -2.37 3.90
N THR A 305 -21.09 -2.05 2.69
CA THR A 305 -22.48 -2.31 2.30
C THR A 305 -22.59 -3.72 1.73
N GLU A 306 -23.08 -4.59 2.62
CA GLU A 306 -23.41 -6.02 2.58
C GLU A 306 -24.18 -6.57 1.35
N ARG A 307 -24.06 -6.00 0.15
CA ARG A 307 -24.84 -6.41 -1.02
C ARG A 307 -24.00 -6.51 -2.28
N GLN A 308 -23.47 -7.70 -2.53
CA GLN A 308 -23.59 -8.44 -3.81
C GLN A 308 -22.68 -9.68 -3.83
N LEU A 309 -23.12 -10.77 -3.16
CA LEU A 309 -22.49 -12.09 -3.29
C LEU A 309 -23.30 -13.04 -4.20
N ALA A 310 -24.09 -12.51 -5.13
CA ALA A 310 -24.93 -13.36 -5.98
C ALA A 310 -25.19 -12.75 -7.37
N SER A 311 -24.16 -12.59 -8.20
CA SER A 311 -24.27 -12.76 -9.66
C SER A 311 -22.91 -12.62 -10.37
N ALA A 312 -22.54 -13.67 -11.12
CA ALA A 312 -21.58 -13.73 -12.23
C ALA A 312 -20.14 -13.18 -12.02
N GLU A 313 -19.21 -14.14 -11.98
CA GLU A 313 -17.80 -14.13 -12.42
C GLU A 313 -17.37 -12.93 -13.28
N LEU A 314 -16.97 -11.83 -12.66
CA LEU A 314 -16.23 -10.77 -13.31
C LEU A 314 -14.93 -10.53 -12.53
N PRO A 315 -13.80 -10.33 -13.23
CA PRO A 315 -12.58 -9.90 -12.55
C PRO A 315 -12.87 -8.60 -11.79
N GLN A 316 -12.55 -8.60 -10.51
CA GLN A 316 -12.66 -7.39 -9.69
C GLN A 316 -11.37 -6.60 -9.85
N THR A 317 -11.51 -5.28 -9.93
CA THR A 317 -10.37 -4.39 -10.04
C THR A 317 -10.42 -3.35 -8.94
N LEU A 318 -9.30 -3.22 -8.24
CA LEU A 318 -9.07 -2.22 -7.22
C LEU A 318 -7.95 -1.30 -7.73
N ALA A 319 -8.27 -0.02 -7.89
CA ALA A 319 -7.28 1.01 -8.21
C ALA A 319 -6.71 1.59 -6.91
N LEU A 320 -5.39 1.57 -6.82
CA LEU A 320 -4.57 2.17 -5.77
C LEU A 320 -3.72 3.25 -6.43
N GLU A 321 -4.33 4.41 -6.68
CA GLU A 321 -3.72 5.49 -7.45
C GLU A 321 -3.28 5.05 -8.87
N ASP A 322 -1.98 4.98 -9.13
CA ASP A 322 -1.36 4.54 -10.38
C ASP A 322 -1.17 3.02 -10.44
N LEU A 323 -1.28 2.31 -9.30
CA LEU A 323 -1.24 0.86 -9.23
C LEU A 323 -2.65 0.30 -9.38
N VAL A 324 -2.76 -0.78 -10.15
CA VAL A 324 -4.01 -1.52 -10.27
C VAL A 324 -3.81 -2.98 -9.87
N VAL A 325 -4.71 -3.43 -9.00
CA VAL A 325 -4.85 -4.83 -8.59
C VAL A 325 -6.07 -5.40 -9.28
N SER A 326 -5.90 -6.41 -10.12
CA SER A 326 -7.01 -7.13 -10.77
C SER A 326 -6.92 -8.61 -10.48
N ALA A 327 -8.03 -9.21 -10.02
CA ALA A 327 -8.09 -10.62 -9.67
C ALA A 327 -9.31 -11.30 -10.31
N SER A 328 -9.22 -12.61 -10.55
CA SER A 328 -10.35 -13.43 -11.03
C SER A 328 -11.45 -13.65 -9.96
N GLY A 329 -11.34 -13.01 -8.79
CA GLY A 329 -12.17 -13.22 -7.61
C GLY A 329 -12.69 -11.97 -6.93
N THR A 330 -13.30 -12.15 -5.74
CA THR A 330 -13.73 -11.04 -4.88
C THR A 330 -12.57 -10.44 -4.10
N LEU A 331 -12.19 -9.22 -4.44
CA LEU A 331 -11.27 -8.43 -3.61
C LEU A 331 -12.03 -7.93 -2.37
N SER A 332 -11.51 -8.20 -1.17
CA SER A 332 -12.11 -7.74 0.10
C SER A 332 -11.03 -7.26 1.07
N ALA A 333 -11.13 -6.03 1.55
CA ALA A 333 -10.29 -5.55 2.66
C ALA A 333 -10.93 -5.98 3.99
N GLU A 334 -10.15 -6.61 4.87
CA GLU A 334 -10.60 -7.00 6.21
C GLU A 334 -9.65 -6.43 7.27
N ILE A 335 -10.20 -6.03 8.43
CA ILE A 335 -9.41 -5.73 9.63
C ILE A 335 -9.08 -7.05 10.30
N VAL A 336 -7.84 -7.53 10.17
CA VAL A 336 -7.35 -8.71 10.89
C VAL A 336 -6.95 -8.26 12.30
N PRO A 337 -7.21 -9.04 13.37
CA PRO A 337 -6.77 -8.69 14.72
C PRO A 337 -5.25 -8.56 14.80
N GLY A 338 -4.80 -7.32 15.04
CA GLY A 338 -3.40 -6.88 15.09
C GLY A 338 -3.32 -5.43 14.62
N ASP A 339 -2.44 -4.61 15.20
CA ASP A 339 -2.34 -3.17 14.92
C ASP A 339 -1.73 -2.85 13.54
N VAL A 340 -1.82 -3.79 12.59
CA VAL A 340 -1.19 -3.69 11.27
C VAL A 340 -2.23 -3.93 10.17
N PRO A 341 -2.52 -2.93 9.32
CA PRO A 341 -3.46 -3.06 8.21
C PRO A 341 -2.99 -4.08 7.18
N CYS A 342 -3.93 -4.76 6.53
CA CYS A 342 -3.61 -5.69 5.47
C CYS A 342 -4.61 -5.70 4.32
N LEU A 343 -4.10 -5.84 3.10
CA LEU A 343 -4.90 -6.21 1.94
C LEU A 343 -5.11 -7.73 1.97
N SER A 344 -6.36 -8.14 2.18
CA SER A 344 -6.79 -9.53 1.99
C SER A 344 -7.24 -9.70 0.53
N LEU A 345 -6.84 -10.79 -0.10
CA LEU A 345 -7.21 -11.11 -1.48
C LEU A 345 -8.07 -12.37 -1.46
N GLY A 346 -9.37 -12.22 -1.73
CA GLY A 346 -10.26 -13.34 -2.01
C GLY A 346 -10.18 -13.71 -3.49
N TRP A 347 -9.92 -14.98 -3.79
CA TRP A 347 -9.86 -15.46 -5.17
C TRP A 347 -11.06 -16.37 -5.41
N ALA A 348 -11.85 -16.07 -6.43
CA ALA A 348 -12.86 -16.98 -6.96
C ALA A 348 -12.17 -17.71 -8.13
N PRO A 349 -11.94 -19.02 -8.02
CA PRO A 349 -11.32 -19.76 -9.11
C PRO A 349 -12.33 -19.92 -10.25
N VAL A 350 -11.87 -19.76 -11.48
CA VAL A 350 -12.57 -20.26 -12.66
C VAL A 350 -12.47 -21.79 -12.64
N GLN A 351 -13.62 -22.46 -12.77
CA GLN A 351 -13.70 -23.91 -12.71
C GLN A 351 -13.92 -24.52 -14.11
N ALA A 352 -13.01 -25.42 -14.50
CA ALA A 352 -13.12 -26.21 -15.73
C ALA A 352 -13.05 -27.71 -15.37
N GLY A 353 -14.20 -28.33 -15.12
CA GLY A 353 -14.27 -29.68 -14.58
C GLY A 353 -13.73 -29.74 -13.15
N SER A 354 -12.69 -30.55 -12.91
CA SER A 354 -11.98 -30.65 -11.61
C SER A 354 -10.85 -29.62 -11.45
N LEU A 355 -10.49 -28.92 -12.53
CA LEU A 355 -9.46 -27.89 -12.53
C LEU A 355 -10.03 -26.59 -11.97
N LYS A 356 -9.33 -26.01 -11.00
CA LYS A 356 -9.60 -24.69 -10.44
C LYS A 356 -8.42 -23.78 -10.75
N VAL A 357 -8.65 -22.64 -11.39
CA VAL A 357 -7.61 -21.66 -11.76
C VAL A 357 -7.96 -20.28 -11.26
N ALA A 358 -7.01 -19.60 -10.66
CA ALA A 358 -7.17 -18.24 -10.22
C ALA A 358 -5.96 -17.40 -10.63
N ALA A 359 -6.20 -16.13 -10.97
CA ALA A 359 -5.14 -15.22 -11.42
C ALA A 359 -5.26 -13.83 -10.78
N LEU A 360 -4.10 -13.20 -10.57
CA LEU A 360 -3.94 -11.85 -10.04
C LEU A 360 -2.91 -11.10 -10.88
N ARG A 361 -3.21 -9.85 -11.20
CA ARG A 361 -2.27 -8.92 -11.78
C ARG A 361 -2.10 -7.71 -10.86
N ILE A 362 -0.86 -7.30 -10.65
CA ILE A 362 -0.48 -6.11 -9.90
C ILE A 362 0.49 -5.31 -10.78
N GLY A 363 0.25 -4.03 -11.01
CA GLY A 363 1.16 -3.20 -11.79
C GLY A 363 0.55 -1.85 -12.16
N PRO A 364 1.32 -0.95 -12.78
CA PRO A 364 0.82 0.36 -13.15
C PRO A 364 -0.26 0.26 -14.22
N ALA A 365 -1.27 1.11 -14.14
CA ALA A 365 -2.27 1.27 -15.20
C ALA A 365 -1.83 2.32 -16.22
N ARG A 366 -1.63 1.89 -17.46
CA ARG A 366 -1.33 2.80 -18.58
C ARG A 366 -2.59 3.30 -19.29
N SER A 367 -3.70 2.56 -19.19
CA SER A 367 -5.02 2.98 -19.66
C SER A 367 -6.14 2.20 -18.94
N PRO A 368 -7.39 2.69 -18.98
CA PRO A 368 -8.55 1.97 -18.42
C PRO A 368 -8.90 0.65 -19.12
N GLY A 369 -8.17 0.20 -20.14
CA GLY A 369 -8.31 -1.16 -20.71
C GLY A 369 -7.21 -2.11 -20.26
N ASP A 370 -6.13 -1.57 -19.69
CA ASP A 370 -4.90 -2.31 -19.42
C ASP A 370 -4.89 -2.99 -18.05
N TRP A 371 -5.94 -2.83 -17.27
CA TRP A 371 -6.02 -3.29 -15.88
C TRP A 371 -6.43 -4.76 -15.68
N THR A 372 -7.14 -5.40 -16.59
CA THR A 372 -7.85 -6.66 -16.29
C THR A 372 -7.03 -7.92 -16.53
N VAL A 373 -7.01 -8.81 -15.53
CA VAL A 373 -6.63 -10.20 -15.76
C VAL A 373 -7.83 -10.97 -16.32
N SER A 374 -7.65 -11.67 -17.44
CA SER A 374 -8.67 -12.52 -18.05
C SER A 374 -8.35 -13.98 -17.75
N VAL A 375 -9.33 -14.71 -17.22
CA VAL A 375 -9.24 -16.15 -16.96
C VAL A 375 -10.43 -16.81 -17.65
N MET A 376 -10.18 -17.64 -18.67
CA MET A 376 -11.24 -18.22 -19.49
C MET A 376 -11.01 -19.70 -19.74
N PRO A 377 -12.03 -20.56 -19.59
CA PRO A 377 -11.95 -21.94 -20.05
C PRO A 377 -11.74 -22.02 -21.57
N ASP A 378 -11.01 -23.03 -22.05
CA ASP A 378 -10.92 -23.40 -23.46
C ASP A 378 -11.02 -24.91 -23.67
N GLU A 379 -10.82 -25.39 -24.91
CA GLU A 379 -10.93 -26.82 -25.22
C GLU A 379 -9.87 -27.69 -24.51
N ASP A 380 -8.73 -27.11 -24.16
CA ASP A 380 -7.56 -27.81 -23.63
C ASP A 380 -7.29 -27.49 -22.14
N GLY A 381 -8.15 -26.70 -21.49
CA GLY A 381 -8.01 -26.31 -20.08
C GLY A 381 -8.50 -24.88 -19.80
N VAL A 382 -7.63 -24.05 -19.24
CA VAL A 382 -7.90 -22.64 -18.90
C VAL A 382 -6.79 -21.76 -19.44
N VAL A 383 -7.16 -20.62 -20.01
CA VAL A 383 -6.25 -19.60 -20.52
C VAL A 383 -6.30 -18.37 -19.60
N VAL A 384 -5.13 -17.94 -19.16
CA VAL A 384 -4.94 -16.70 -18.40
C VAL A 384 -4.18 -15.68 -19.25
N ARG A 385 -4.69 -14.45 -19.29
CA ARG A 385 -4.07 -13.31 -19.98
C ARG A 385 -3.98 -12.11 -19.05
N PRO A 386 -2.84 -11.40 -19.00
CA PRO A 386 -2.69 -10.20 -18.19
C PRO A 386 -3.47 -8.99 -18.73
N LEU A 387 -3.90 -9.02 -20.00
CA LEU A 387 -4.59 -7.93 -20.70
C LEU A 387 -5.72 -8.49 -21.57
N ALA A 388 -6.96 -8.08 -21.31
CA ALA A 388 -8.12 -8.56 -22.06
C ALA A 388 -8.29 -7.87 -23.44
N ASP A 389 -8.02 -6.56 -23.51
CA ASP A 389 -8.47 -5.71 -24.63
C ASP A 389 -7.35 -5.14 -25.52
N VAL A 390 -6.07 -5.45 -25.22
CA VAL A 390 -4.95 -4.96 -26.04
C VAL A 390 -4.68 -5.95 -27.17
N THR A 391 -4.91 -5.51 -28.41
CA THR A 391 -4.48 -6.30 -29.58
C THR A 391 -2.96 -6.52 -29.50
N PRO A 392 -2.45 -7.71 -29.86
CA PRO A 392 -1.00 -7.96 -29.86
C PRO A 392 -0.19 -6.90 -30.61
N ALA A 393 -0.77 -6.30 -31.65
CA ALA A 393 -0.13 -5.22 -32.39
C ALA A 393 0.05 -3.92 -31.56
N LEU A 394 -0.92 -3.55 -30.74
CA LEU A 394 -0.83 -2.38 -29.85
C LEU A 394 0.16 -2.63 -28.72
N ALA A 395 0.14 -3.81 -28.10
CA ALA A 395 1.10 -4.17 -27.06
C ALA A 395 2.54 -4.07 -27.57
N ARG A 396 2.82 -4.61 -28.77
CA ARG A 396 4.11 -4.46 -29.45
C ARG A 396 4.48 -3.01 -29.70
N PHE A 397 3.52 -2.19 -30.14
CA PHE A 397 3.76 -0.78 -30.42
C PHE A 397 4.20 -0.02 -29.16
N TYR A 398 3.59 -0.33 -28.00
CA TYR A 398 3.95 0.27 -26.72
C TYR A 398 5.10 -0.45 -25.99
N GLY A 399 5.67 -1.50 -26.60
CA GLY A 399 6.73 -2.32 -25.99
C GLY A 399 6.28 -3.00 -24.70
N ILE A 400 5.00 -3.37 -24.58
CA ILE A 400 4.43 -4.05 -23.41
C ILE A 400 4.50 -5.55 -23.66
N PRO A 401 5.37 -6.30 -22.97
CA PRO A 401 5.48 -7.74 -23.17
C PRO A 401 4.13 -8.42 -22.94
N GLN A 402 3.70 -9.24 -23.91
CA GLN A 402 2.51 -10.08 -23.75
C GLN A 402 2.92 -11.53 -23.58
N PHE A 403 2.21 -12.22 -22.71
CA PHE A 403 2.32 -13.66 -22.58
C PHE A 403 0.96 -14.25 -22.23
N ILE A 404 0.80 -15.53 -22.55
CA ILE A 404 -0.39 -16.32 -22.26
C ILE A 404 0.04 -17.46 -21.36
N VAL A 405 -0.67 -17.67 -20.26
CA VAL A 405 -0.52 -18.87 -19.45
C VAL A 405 -1.67 -19.82 -19.77
N ARG A 406 -1.35 -21.05 -20.19
CA ARG A 406 -2.31 -22.12 -20.39
C ARG A 406 -2.16 -23.11 -19.25
N VAL A 407 -3.27 -23.42 -18.59
CA VAL A 407 -3.33 -24.39 -17.50
C VAL A 407 -4.14 -25.58 -17.99
N ARG A 408 -3.53 -26.77 -18.02
CA ARG A 408 -4.16 -28.00 -18.49
C ARG A 408 -4.87 -28.73 -17.33
N PRO A 409 -5.76 -29.69 -17.60
CA PRO A 409 -6.51 -30.43 -16.56
C PRO A 409 -5.64 -31.17 -15.53
N ASP A 410 -4.42 -31.55 -15.90
CA ASP A 410 -3.43 -32.19 -15.03
C ASP A 410 -2.59 -31.19 -14.21
N VAL A 411 -2.95 -29.90 -14.26
CA VAL A 411 -2.24 -28.79 -13.59
C VAL A 411 -0.86 -28.50 -14.18
N SER A 412 -0.48 -29.14 -15.30
CA SER A 412 0.65 -28.66 -16.10
C SER A 412 0.32 -27.27 -16.67
N MET A 413 1.35 -26.43 -16.81
CA MET A 413 1.20 -25.07 -17.33
C MET A 413 2.13 -24.86 -18.52
N SER A 414 1.73 -23.99 -19.43
CA SER A 414 2.66 -23.39 -20.38
C SER A 414 2.55 -21.87 -20.38
N LEU A 415 3.70 -21.20 -20.40
CA LEU A 415 3.78 -19.76 -20.62
C LEU A 415 4.34 -19.53 -22.02
N VAL A 416 3.58 -18.85 -22.86
CA VAL A 416 3.97 -18.52 -24.23
C VAL A 416 4.02 -17.01 -24.36
N THR A 417 5.20 -16.47 -24.68
CA THR A 417 5.38 -15.04 -24.95
C THR A 417 4.92 -14.70 -26.37
N GLU A 418 4.71 -13.41 -26.64
CA GLU A 418 4.38 -12.96 -28.00
C GLU A 418 5.49 -13.16 -29.05
N THR A 419 6.74 -13.38 -28.60
CA THR A 419 7.89 -13.74 -29.45
C THR A 419 7.88 -15.21 -29.81
N GLY A 420 7.00 -16.02 -29.20
CA GLY A 420 6.91 -17.46 -29.39
C GLY A 420 7.80 -18.26 -28.43
N ASP A 421 8.51 -17.61 -27.52
CA ASP A 421 9.27 -18.29 -26.48
C ASP A 421 8.28 -18.99 -25.54
N THR A 422 8.59 -20.24 -25.21
CA THR A 422 7.69 -21.10 -24.45
C THR A 422 8.42 -21.70 -23.26
N LEU A 423 7.78 -21.65 -22.10
CA LEU A 423 8.14 -22.41 -20.91
C LEU A 423 7.05 -23.44 -20.65
N GLU A 424 7.43 -24.72 -20.63
CA GLU A 424 6.54 -25.81 -20.26
C GLU A 424 6.84 -26.22 -18.82
N LEU A 425 5.81 -26.19 -17.99
CA LEU A 425 5.86 -26.63 -16.60
C LEU A 425 5.07 -27.94 -16.49
N PRO A 426 5.74 -29.07 -16.25
CA PRO A 426 5.06 -30.35 -16.12
C PRO A 426 4.13 -30.35 -14.89
N ALA A 427 3.18 -31.28 -14.90
CA ALA A 427 2.34 -31.54 -13.73
C ALA A 427 3.22 -31.89 -12.50
N PRO A 428 2.87 -31.38 -11.30
CA PRO A 428 3.65 -31.54 -10.08
C PRO A 428 3.64 -32.95 -9.48
#